data_AF-A0A496WLK2-F1
#
_entry.id   AF-A0A496WLK2-F1
#
_cell.length_a   1.000
_cell.length_b   1.000
_cell.length_c   1.000
_cell.angle_alpha   90.00
_cell.angle_beta   90.00
_cell.angle_gamma   90.00
#
_symmetry.space_group_name_H-M   'P 1'
#
loop_
_entity.id
_entity.type
_entity.pdbx_description
1 polymer ?
#
loop_
_entity_poly.entity_id
_entity_poly.type
_entity_poly.pdbx_seq_one_letter_code
_entity_poly.pdbx_strand_id
1 'polypeptide(L)' 'MSVFLNTLYITTPDAYLRLEGETVCVMIEKEKRLQVPLH' A
#
# COMPACT_ATOMS: atom_id res chain seq x y z
N MET A 1 -5.77 0.94 23.51
CA MET A 1 -5.04 1.08 22.24
C MET A 1 -5.63 0.05 21.30
N SER A 2 -6.39 0.46 20.29
CA SER A 2 -7.06 -0.47 19.38
C SER A 2 -6.19 -0.61 18.13
N VAL A 3 -5.59 -1.80 17.94
CA VAL A 3 -4.85 -2.10 16.72
C VAL A 3 -5.86 -2.45 15.64
N PHE A 4 -5.87 -1.70 14.54
CA PHE A 4 -6.68 -2.03 13.37
C PHE A 4 -5.90 -2.97 12.47
N LEU A 5 -6.32 -4.22 12.41
CA LEU A 5 -5.73 -5.23 11.53
C LEU A 5 -6.32 -5.12 10.13
N ASN A 6 -5.96 -4.07 9.42
CA ASN A 6 -6.37 -3.87 8.04
C ASN A 6 -5.64 -4.85 7.11
N THR A 7 -6.38 -5.44 6.17
CA THR A 7 -5.82 -6.32 5.13
C THR A 7 -5.98 -5.62 3.77
N LEU A 8 -4.86 -5.36 3.09
CA LEU A 8 -4.85 -4.81 1.74
C LEU A 8 -4.63 -5.94 0.73
N TYR A 9 -5.66 -6.25 -0.08
CA TYR A 9 -5.54 -7.21 -1.18
C TYR A 9 -5.06 -6.52 -2.45
N ILE A 10 -4.00 -7.04 -3.07
CA ILE A 10 -3.49 -6.60 -4.36
C ILE A 10 -3.69 -7.73 -5.37
N THR A 11 -4.62 -7.53 -6.30
CA THR A 11 -4.97 -8.52 -7.34
C THR A 11 -4.66 -8.02 -8.75
N THR A 12 -4.15 -6.79 -8.87
CA THR A 12 -3.78 -6.20 -10.16
C THR A 12 -2.41 -6.74 -10.61
N PRO A 13 -2.30 -7.28 -11.83
CA PRO A 13 -1.01 -7.70 -12.38
C PRO A 13 0.00 -6.55 -12.41
N ASP A 14 1.29 -6.89 -12.29
CA ASP A 14 2.42 -5.95 -12.34
C ASP A 14 2.42 -4.84 -11.28
N ALA A 15 1.47 -4.89 -10.32
CA ALA A 15 1.46 -4.01 -9.18
C ALA A 15 2.54 -4.42 -8.17
N TYR A 16 3.21 -3.44 -7.57
CA TYR A 16 4.18 -3.66 -6.50
C TYR A 16 3.99 -2.65 -5.37
N LEU A 17 4.46 -3.00 -4.18
CA LEU A 17 4.40 -2.13 -3.02
C LEU A 17 5.71 -1.39 -2.83
N ARG A 18 5.62 -0.13 -2.40
CA ARG A 18 6.76 0.69 -2.01
C ARG A 18 6.50 1.29 -0.63
N LEU A 19 7.45 1.12 0.28
CA LEU A 19 7.43 1.82 1.56
C LEU A 19 7.89 3.27 1.36
N GLU A 20 7.08 4.22 1.80
CA GLU A 20 7.39 5.65 1.81
C GLU A 20 7.04 6.23 3.18
N GLY A 21 8.06 6.42 4.02
CA GLY A 21 7.86 6.82 5.42
C GLY A 21 7.01 5.80 6.18
N GLU A 22 5.94 6.27 6.82
CA GLU A 22 4.96 5.45 7.54
C GLU A 22 3.77 5.03 6.67
N THR A 23 3.96 5.00 5.35
CA THR A 23 2.90 4.64 4.40
C THR A 23 3.35 3.57 3.42
N VAL A 24 2.42 2.73 2.99
CA VAL A 24 2.59 1.81 1.86
C VAL A 24 1.94 2.41 0.63
N CYS A 25 2.71 2.53 -0.44
CA CYS A 25 2.26 2.95 -1.76
C CYS A 25 2.08 1.74 -2.67
N VAL A 26 0.95 1.66 -3.37
CA VAL A 26 0.72 0.72 -4.47
C VAL A 26 1.17 1.39 -5.75
N MET A 27 2.10 0.75 -6.45
CA MET A 27 2.73 1.25 -7.67
C MET A 27 2.28 0.38 -8.85
N ILE A 28 1.96 1.01 -9.98
CA ILE A 28 1.66 0.34 -11.26
C ILE A 28 2.34 1.14 -12.36
N GLU A 29 3.09 0.50 -13.26
CA GLU A 29 3.78 1.21 -14.36
C GLU A 29 4.70 2.36 -13.88
N LYS A 30 5.28 2.23 -12.68
CA LYS A 30 6.07 3.27 -11.98
C LYS A 30 5.28 4.50 -11.52
N GLU A 31 3.96 4.48 -11.63
CA GLU A 31 3.07 5.51 -11.09
C GLU A 31 2.49 5.08 -9.74
N LYS A 32 2.33 6.04 -8.83
CA LYS A 32 1.66 5.83 -7.55
C LYS A 32 0.15 5.82 -7.76
N ARG A 33 -0.52 4.72 -7.40
CA ARG A 33 -1.98 4.55 -7.55
C ARG A 33 -2.75 4.65 -6.24
N LEU A 34 -2.14 4.24 -5.13
CA LEU A 34 -2.72 4.29 -3.79
C LEU A 34 -1.62 4.52 -2.76
N GLN A 35 -1.92 5.23 -1.68
CA GLN A 35 -1.03 5.39 -0.52
C GLN A 35 -1.86 5.26 0.76
N VAL A 36 -1.47 4.34 1.62
CA VAL A 36 -2.18 4.04 2.88
C VAL A 36 -1.24 4.11 4.08
N PRO A 37 -1.69 4.64 5.23
CA PRO A 37 -0.87 4.70 6.44
C PRO A 37 -0.74 3.33 7.11
N LEU A 38 0.46 3.06 7.60
CA LEU A 38 0.74 2.00 8.56
C LEU A 38 0.50 2.58 9.96
N HIS A 39 -0.67 2.30 10.54
CA HIS A 39 -1.10 2.78 11.86
C HIS A 39 -1.13 1.66 12.89
#